data_AF-A0A482WPF0-F1
#
_entry.id   AF-A0A482WPF0-F1
#
_cell.length_a   1.000
_cell.length_b   1.000
_cell.length_c   1.000
_cell.angle_alpha   90.00
_cell.angle_beta   90.00
_cell.angle_gamma   90.00
#
_symmetry.space_group_name_H-M   'P 1'
#
loop_
_entity.id
_entity.type
_entity.pdbx_description
1 polymer ?
#
loop_
_entity_poly.entity_id
_entity_poly.type
_entity_poly.pdbx_seq_one_letter_code
_entity_poly.pdbx_strand_id
1 'polypeptide(L)'
;MTSQMEEENEYIIKEVSYGDNGALINAEEGRKESADIDVEKVEITTPEGANDKQVHKREIIKDGFGTITVTDGETTQETTIYRFTLTNQRGMYVQVITYGATITSVMVPDKKGNFDDIVLGYETIEGYRDPSNPYFGATIGRVTGIIEDAGFKIATEEFDLSQNFIGGHHVNGGFKGFDKVVWHGHIQDNKKLILSYMSRDGEEGFPGDVVVNRSFELTSKNELIIVTTATCTKPTLIDVSTHVDWNLASNLAGAKEIYNHYLMINAGRYAQKDTNYMTTGKLKKVTGTVFDFRIPRPLGKLIHKVPGGGYDDYLILTSSNCKSVSFAARLMHPGSGRYLEVLTDQPGLTVYSGNKLYAKECYTIGHPESYWSFTPLTQDDHKETVPENLDNIDENLRNSQQSDYGGDNQDQQIIIEKRENMEDKKPEEEGIEGIKEQDDGVKDTDKNNEPGNEGEDTEKIKEQAPPMKGKMGVIYERHGGIRLVPHSCARIYMKRGTQDRLILKPGKQYTSTTIFKFGVVAEKKPNLAEIDGGLPISN
;
A
#
# COMPACT_ATOMS: atom_id res chain seq x y z
N MET A 1 12.72 27.72 -36.37
CA MET A 1 12.84 26.90 -37.60
C MET A 1 14.23 26.29 -37.51
N THR A 2 14.39 25.06 -37.04
CA THR A 2 13.94 23.74 -37.53
C THR A 2 13.72 22.84 -36.29
N SER A 3 12.54 22.36 -35.93
CA SER A 3 11.71 21.26 -36.48
C SER A 3 12.43 19.95 -36.81
N GLN A 4 12.00 18.90 -36.09
CA GLN A 4 12.02 17.45 -36.40
C GLN A 4 13.31 16.67 -36.13
N MET A 5 13.24 15.78 -35.13
CA MET A 5 13.00 14.33 -35.34
C MET A 5 12.54 13.71 -34.02
N GLU A 6 11.23 13.58 -33.82
CA GLU A 6 10.68 12.52 -32.97
C GLU A 6 10.65 11.27 -33.87
N GLU A 7 11.53 10.31 -33.62
CA GLU A 7 11.48 9.02 -34.30
C GLU A 7 10.25 8.25 -33.83
N GLU A 8 9.29 8.12 -34.74
CA GLU A 8 8.17 7.19 -34.68
C GLU A 8 8.71 5.75 -34.68
N ASN A 9 8.97 5.20 -33.50
CA ASN A 9 9.20 3.78 -33.35
C ASN A 9 7.86 3.03 -33.26
N GLU A 10 7.60 2.24 -34.29
CA GLU A 10 6.45 1.37 -34.53
C GLU A 10 6.26 0.36 -33.38
N TYR A 11 5.03 0.10 -32.93
CA TYR A 11 4.73 -0.80 -31.80
C TYR A 11 4.36 -2.20 -32.32
N ILE A 12 4.77 -3.25 -31.61
CA ILE A 12 4.39 -4.63 -31.93
C ILE A 12 3.41 -5.11 -30.85
N ILE A 13 2.18 -5.40 -31.25
CA ILE A 13 1.23 -6.14 -30.41
C ILE A 13 1.56 -7.62 -30.59
N LYS A 14 2.03 -8.28 -29.53
CA LYS A 14 2.14 -9.75 -29.52
C LYS A 14 1.04 -10.30 -28.62
N GLU A 15 0.04 -10.93 -29.22
CA GLU A 15 -0.83 -11.86 -28.50
C GLU A 15 -0.04 -13.16 -28.32
N VAL A 16 0.24 -13.52 -27.07
CA VAL A 16 0.91 -14.78 -26.74
C VAL A 16 -0.10 -15.65 -26.01
N SER A 17 -0.44 -16.80 -26.57
CA SER A 17 -1.23 -17.83 -25.89
C SER A 17 -0.30 -18.77 -25.12
N TYR A 18 -0.68 -19.10 -23.89
CA TYR A 18 -0.02 -20.11 -23.06
C TYR A 18 -1.01 -21.24 -22.79
N GLY A 19 -0.55 -22.49 -22.86
CA GLY A 19 -1.29 -23.66 -22.39
C GLY A 19 -1.27 -23.74 -20.87
N ASP A 20 -2.20 -24.53 -20.31
CA ASP A 20 -2.64 -24.56 -18.90
C ASP A 20 -1.59 -24.79 -17.80
N ASN A 21 -0.29 -24.94 -18.13
CA ASN A 21 0.77 -25.20 -17.14
C ASN A 21 1.97 -24.23 -17.19
N GLY A 22 1.89 -23.09 -17.88
CA GLY A 22 2.84 -21.98 -17.69
C GLY A 22 4.33 -22.28 -17.99
N ALA A 23 4.66 -23.34 -18.71
CA ALA A 23 6.03 -23.67 -19.13
C ALA A 23 6.22 -23.48 -20.65
N LEU A 24 7.38 -22.90 -21.02
CA LEU A 24 7.80 -22.73 -22.41
C LEU A 24 7.99 -24.11 -23.09
N ILE A 25 7.27 -24.34 -24.19
CA ILE A 25 7.54 -25.47 -25.08
C ILE A 25 8.17 -24.90 -26.35
N ASN A 26 9.49 -25.08 -26.50
CA ASN A 26 10.16 -24.90 -27.78
C ASN A 26 9.75 -26.08 -28.69
N ALA A 27 9.06 -25.79 -29.78
CA ALA A 27 8.83 -26.76 -30.85
C ALA A 27 9.87 -26.54 -31.95
N GLU A 28 10.97 -27.30 -31.90
CA GLU A 28 11.69 -27.68 -33.11
C GLU A 28 10.92 -28.82 -33.81
N GLU A 29 10.58 -28.62 -35.08
CA GLU A 29 10.94 -29.49 -36.21
C GLU A 29 10.00 -29.26 -37.41
N GLY A 30 10.59 -29.00 -38.58
CA GLY A 30 9.86 -28.77 -39.83
C GLY A 30 10.75 -28.49 -41.04
N ARG A 31 11.65 -29.44 -41.32
CA ARG A 31 12.62 -29.59 -42.43
C ARG A 31 12.08 -29.26 -43.85
N LYS A 32 12.84 -28.50 -44.67
CA LYS A 32 13.45 -28.95 -45.96
C LYS A 32 14.10 -27.83 -46.82
N GLU A 33 15.32 -28.18 -47.28
CA GLU A 33 15.96 -27.97 -48.61
C GLU A 33 16.57 -26.60 -49.03
N SER A 34 17.92 -26.60 -48.98
CA SER A 34 18.92 -26.19 -50.01
C SER A 34 18.88 -24.82 -50.68
N ALA A 35 19.96 -24.04 -50.51
CA ALA A 35 20.96 -23.78 -51.56
C ALA A 35 22.11 -22.91 -51.01
N ASP A 36 23.27 -23.07 -51.65
CA ASP A 36 24.59 -22.47 -51.41
C ASP A 36 24.63 -20.98 -51.05
N ILE A 37 25.63 -20.55 -50.25
CA ILE A 37 26.35 -19.27 -50.42
C ILE A 37 27.72 -19.32 -49.73
N ASP A 38 28.68 -18.73 -50.43
CA ASP A 38 30.13 -18.71 -50.31
C ASP A 38 30.76 -18.31 -48.96
N VAL A 39 31.94 -18.90 -48.76
CA VAL A 39 32.97 -18.53 -47.80
C VAL A 39 33.82 -17.40 -48.40
N GLU A 40 33.74 -16.17 -47.87
CA GLU A 40 34.87 -15.24 -47.68
C GLU A 40 34.40 -13.84 -47.26
N LYS A 41 34.64 -13.48 -46.00
CA LYS A 41 35.33 -12.24 -45.57
C LYS A 41 35.38 -12.18 -44.05
N VAL A 42 36.56 -12.49 -43.52
CA VAL A 42 36.92 -12.20 -42.13
C VAL A 42 37.22 -10.70 -42.04
N GLU A 43 36.28 -9.92 -41.50
CA GLU A 43 36.58 -8.57 -41.01
C GLU A 43 36.96 -8.65 -39.54
N ILE A 44 38.23 -8.37 -39.28
CA ILE A 44 38.78 -8.17 -37.94
C ILE A 44 38.22 -6.84 -37.42
N THR A 45 37.23 -6.91 -36.53
CA THR A 45 36.77 -5.74 -35.77
C THR A 45 37.52 -5.68 -34.44
N THR A 46 38.26 -4.58 -34.27
CA THR A 46 38.97 -4.19 -33.05
C THR A 46 38.00 -4.01 -31.87
N PRO A 47 38.39 -4.37 -30.63
CA PRO A 47 37.53 -4.19 -29.46
C PRO A 47 37.60 -2.74 -28.99
N GLU A 48 36.63 -1.92 -29.36
CA GLU A 48 36.35 -0.67 -28.66
C GLU A 48 35.18 -0.89 -27.70
N GLY A 49 35.52 -0.98 -26.42
CA GLY A 49 34.57 -0.96 -25.33
C GLY A 49 33.91 0.41 -25.21
N ALA A 50 32.60 0.45 -25.41
CA ALA A 50 31.71 1.47 -24.86
C ALA A 50 30.37 0.78 -24.52
N ASN A 51 29.89 1.02 -23.29
CA ASN A 51 28.62 0.52 -22.76
C ASN A 51 27.46 0.64 -23.75
N ASP A 52 27.09 -0.46 -24.40
CA ASP A 52 25.83 -0.53 -25.11
C ASP A 52 24.74 -0.79 -24.05
N LYS A 53 24.17 0.29 -23.51
CA LYS A 53 22.96 0.18 -22.67
C LYS A 53 21.88 -0.40 -23.58
N GLN A 54 21.49 -1.64 -23.32
CA GLN A 54 20.39 -2.30 -24.02
C GLN A 54 19.16 -1.37 -24.00
N VAL A 55 18.86 -0.74 -25.13
CA VAL A 55 17.72 0.17 -25.25
C VAL A 55 16.49 -0.71 -25.39
N HIS A 56 15.67 -0.76 -24.34
CA HIS A 56 14.41 -1.49 -24.40
C HIS A 56 13.44 -0.77 -25.33
N LYS A 57 12.61 -1.53 -26.05
CA LYS A 57 11.51 -0.95 -26.81
C LYS A 57 10.41 -0.54 -25.85
N ARG A 58 9.81 0.64 -26.06
CA ARG A 58 8.56 0.99 -25.36
C ARG A 58 7.45 0.10 -25.91
N GLU A 59 6.81 -0.68 -25.05
CA GLU A 59 5.78 -1.62 -25.48
C GLU A 59 4.74 -1.87 -24.38
N ILE A 60 3.55 -2.31 -24.82
CA ILE A 60 2.49 -2.80 -23.95
C ILE A 60 2.14 -4.20 -24.42
N ILE A 61 2.46 -5.21 -23.60
CA ILE A 61 2.13 -6.61 -23.87
C ILE A 61 0.89 -7.00 -23.08
N LYS A 62 0.00 -7.76 -23.69
CA LYS A 62 -1.21 -8.31 -23.08
C LYS A 62 -1.11 -9.83 -23.00
N ASP A 63 -1.32 -10.39 -21.81
CA ASP A 63 -1.34 -11.84 -21.57
C ASP A 63 -2.43 -12.21 -20.54
N GLY A 64 -2.69 -13.52 -20.37
CA GLY A 64 -3.66 -14.02 -19.40
C GLY A 64 -3.08 -14.09 -17.98
N PHE A 65 -3.80 -13.57 -16.99
CA PHE A 65 -3.44 -13.63 -15.56
C PHE A 65 -4.21 -14.71 -14.78
N GLY A 66 -5.27 -15.26 -15.37
CA GLY A 66 -6.12 -16.29 -14.78
C GLY A 66 -7.56 -16.15 -15.26
N THR A 67 -8.45 -17.02 -14.76
CA THR A 67 -9.88 -16.98 -15.05
C THR A 67 -10.67 -16.83 -13.77
N ILE A 68 -11.82 -16.17 -13.88
CA ILE A 68 -12.75 -16.02 -12.77
C ILE A 68 -14.17 -16.29 -13.24
N THR A 69 -14.99 -16.86 -12.39
CA THR A 69 -16.43 -16.94 -12.64
C THR A 69 -17.10 -15.64 -12.23
N VAL A 70 -17.77 -14.98 -13.18
CA VAL A 70 -18.57 -13.78 -12.94
C VAL A 70 -20.04 -14.13 -13.10
N THR A 71 -20.83 -13.80 -12.09
CA THR A 71 -22.29 -13.91 -12.12
C THR A 71 -22.90 -12.52 -12.23
N ASP A 72 -23.75 -12.32 -13.23
CA ASP A 72 -24.55 -11.11 -13.45
C ASP A 72 -26.01 -11.53 -13.69
N GLY A 73 -26.87 -11.26 -12.69
CA GLY A 73 -28.22 -11.81 -12.64
C GLY A 73 -28.22 -13.35 -12.65
N GLU A 74 -28.92 -13.93 -13.62
CA GLU A 74 -28.99 -15.39 -13.81
C GLU A 74 -27.82 -15.94 -14.67
N THR A 75 -27.02 -15.07 -15.27
CA THR A 75 -25.92 -15.49 -16.17
C THR A 75 -24.64 -15.67 -15.38
N THR A 76 -24.02 -16.84 -15.51
CA THR A 76 -22.69 -17.12 -14.96
C THR A 76 -21.74 -17.46 -16.10
N GLN A 77 -20.63 -16.74 -16.20
CA GLN A 77 -19.65 -16.92 -17.26
C GLN A 77 -18.22 -16.94 -16.71
N GLU A 78 -17.37 -17.79 -17.28
CA GLU A 78 -15.94 -17.68 -17.08
C GLU A 78 -15.40 -16.46 -17.82
N THR A 79 -14.68 -15.61 -17.10
CA THR A 79 -14.09 -14.37 -17.59
C THR A 79 -12.59 -14.45 -17.39
N THR A 80 -11.85 -14.30 -18.49
CA THR A 80 -10.38 -14.19 -18.44
C THR A 80 -9.98 -12.83 -17.87
N ILE A 81 -9.10 -12.86 -16.88
CA ILE A 81 -8.42 -11.68 -16.38
C ILE A 81 -7.14 -11.50 -17.18
N TYR A 82 -6.96 -10.32 -17.76
CA TYR A 82 -5.77 -10.00 -18.54
C TYR A 82 -4.79 -9.20 -17.70
N ARG A 83 -3.50 -9.43 -17.93
CA ARG A 83 -2.40 -8.61 -17.49
C ARG A 83 -1.88 -7.78 -18.66
N PHE A 84 -1.55 -6.54 -18.38
CA PHE A 84 -0.86 -5.63 -19.28
C PHE A 84 0.49 -5.26 -18.69
N THR A 85 1.57 -5.54 -19.41
CA THR A 85 2.94 -5.14 -19.03
C THR A 85 3.36 -3.95 -19.87
N LEU A 86 3.50 -2.78 -19.23
CA LEU A 86 3.98 -1.54 -19.86
C LEU A 86 5.49 -1.44 -19.58
N THR A 87 6.32 -1.48 -20.62
CA THR A 87 7.79 -1.36 -20.52
C THR A 87 8.25 -0.06 -21.15
N ASN A 88 9.20 0.63 -20.51
CA ASN A 88 9.81 1.84 -21.07
C ASN A 88 11.23 1.60 -21.59
N GLN A 89 11.81 2.60 -22.23
CA GLN A 89 13.13 2.51 -22.87
C GLN A 89 14.29 2.27 -21.90
N ARG A 90 14.07 2.44 -20.60
CA ARG A 90 15.07 2.24 -19.55
C ARG A 90 14.97 0.86 -18.90
N GLY A 91 14.10 -0.02 -19.41
CA GLY A 91 13.87 -1.36 -18.87
C GLY A 91 12.95 -1.40 -17.64
N MET A 92 12.49 -0.26 -17.14
CA MET A 92 11.46 -0.22 -16.11
C MET A 92 10.15 -0.74 -16.70
N TYR A 93 9.43 -1.58 -15.95
CA TYR A 93 8.10 -2.01 -16.34
C TYR A 93 7.09 -1.92 -15.20
N VAL A 94 5.82 -1.82 -15.58
CA VAL A 94 4.66 -1.83 -14.70
C VAL A 94 3.67 -2.85 -15.22
N GLN A 95 3.12 -3.68 -14.33
CA GLN A 95 2.06 -4.62 -14.66
C GLN A 95 0.73 -4.17 -14.06
N VAL A 96 -0.33 -4.22 -14.87
CA VAL A 96 -1.70 -3.89 -14.47
C VAL A 96 -2.64 -5.01 -14.91
N ILE A 97 -3.50 -5.52 -14.02
CA ILE A 97 -4.51 -6.52 -14.37
C ILE A 97 -5.90 -5.90 -14.50
N THR A 98 -6.77 -6.52 -15.31
CA THR A 98 -8.15 -6.04 -15.51
C THR A 98 -9.03 -6.18 -14.28
N TYR A 99 -8.76 -7.12 -13.38
CA TYR A 99 -9.46 -7.22 -12.10
C TYR A 99 -9.03 -6.08 -11.16
N GLY A 100 -9.96 -5.21 -10.81
CA GLY A 100 -9.70 -4.06 -9.95
C GLY A 100 -8.87 -2.94 -10.58
N ALA A 101 -8.55 -3.03 -11.88
CA ALA A 101 -7.56 -2.17 -12.54
C ALA A 101 -6.27 -2.05 -11.68
N THR A 102 -5.79 -3.21 -11.24
CA THR A 102 -4.85 -3.38 -10.14
C THR A 102 -3.41 -3.34 -10.64
N ILE A 103 -2.57 -2.52 -10.02
CA ILE A 103 -1.12 -2.52 -10.27
C ILE A 103 -0.51 -3.71 -9.53
N THR A 104 -0.05 -4.72 -10.27
CA THR A 104 0.48 -5.95 -9.68
C THR A 104 1.99 -5.95 -9.54
N SER A 105 2.72 -5.14 -10.31
CA SER A 105 4.19 -5.07 -10.27
C SER A 105 4.71 -3.72 -10.73
N VAL A 106 5.79 -3.24 -10.10
CA VAL A 106 6.57 -2.10 -10.56
C VAL A 106 8.05 -2.41 -10.39
N MET A 107 8.74 -2.67 -11.49
CA MET A 107 10.14 -3.12 -11.50
C MET A 107 11.10 -1.97 -11.78
N VAL A 108 11.93 -1.64 -10.79
CA VAL A 108 12.75 -0.41 -10.77
C VAL A 108 14.21 -0.76 -10.47
N PRO A 109 15.20 -0.18 -11.19
CA PRO A 109 16.60 -0.43 -10.89
C PRO A 109 16.99 0.19 -9.54
N ASP A 110 17.91 -0.45 -8.82
CA ASP A 110 18.61 0.11 -7.67
C ASP A 110 19.83 0.96 -8.12
N LYS A 111 20.61 1.46 -7.17
CA LYS A 111 21.86 2.19 -7.42
C LYS A 111 22.98 1.40 -8.09
N LYS A 112 22.87 0.07 -8.13
CA LYS A 112 23.79 -0.85 -8.82
C LYS A 112 23.25 -1.29 -10.19
N GLY A 113 22.02 -0.90 -10.54
CA GLY A 113 21.35 -1.29 -11.78
C GLY A 113 20.52 -2.57 -11.69
N ASN A 114 20.38 -3.18 -10.50
CA ASN A 114 19.57 -4.38 -10.30
C ASN A 114 18.09 -4.03 -10.19
N PHE A 115 17.25 -4.70 -10.96
CA PHE A 115 15.80 -4.50 -10.92
C PHE A 115 15.16 -5.37 -9.84
N ASP A 116 14.30 -4.77 -9.02
CA ASP A 116 13.36 -5.50 -8.15
C ASP A 116 11.98 -4.88 -8.25
N ASP A 117 10.99 -5.70 -7.90
CA ASP A 117 9.61 -5.29 -7.81
C ASP A 117 9.36 -4.70 -6.43
N ILE A 118 9.00 -3.42 -6.42
CA ILE A 118 8.83 -2.62 -5.21
C ILE A 118 7.38 -2.54 -4.73
N VAL A 119 6.48 -3.35 -5.30
CA VAL A 119 5.05 -3.39 -4.94
C VAL A 119 4.67 -4.73 -4.34
N LEU A 120 4.01 -4.69 -3.18
CA LEU A 120 3.43 -5.87 -2.55
C LEU A 120 2.18 -6.33 -3.30
N GLY A 121 1.95 -7.63 -3.36
CA GLY A 121 0.77 -8.21 -3.99
C GLY A 121 0.86 -9.73 -4.08
N TYR A 122 0.19 -10.28 -5.10
CA TYR A 122 0.14 -11.72 -5.35
C TYR A 122 0.58 -12.05 -6.78
N GLU A 123 0.95 -13.32 -6.99
CA GLU A 123 1.27 -13.87 -8.32
C GLU A 123 0.04 -14.36 -9.08
N THR A 124 -1.08 -14.59 -8.39
CA THR A 124 -2.26 -15.24 -8.97
C THR A 124 -3.54 -14.45 -8.70
N ILE A 125 -4.55 -14.65 -9.55
CA ILE A 125 -5.86 -14.01 -9.41
C ILE A 125 -6.59 -14.45 -8.13
N GLU A 126 -6.36 -15.66 -7.65
CA GLU A 126 -6.93 -16.17 -6.39
C GLU A 126 -6.45 -15.32 -5.21
N GLY A 127 -5.17 -14.94 -5.18
CA GLY A 127 -4.64 -14.04 -4.16
C GLY A 127 -5.35 -12.68 -4.16
N TYR A 128 -5.57 -12.09 -5.34
CA TYR A 128 -6.29 -10.81 -5.44
C TYR A 128 -7.79 -10.91 -5.12
N ARG A 129 -8.39 -12.09 -5.31
CA ARG A 129 -9.80 -12.37 -4.97
C ARG A 129 -10.00 -12.83 -3.54
N ASP A 130 -8.94 -13.19 -2.83
CA ASP A 130 -9.05 -13.62 -1.45
C ASP A 130 -9.70 -12.49 -0.63
N PRO A 131 -10.75 -12.77 0.17
CA PRO A 131 -11.40 -11.76 1.00
C PRO A 131 -10.47 -11.03 1.98
N SER A 132 -9.31 -11.62 2.29
CA SER A 132 -8.27 -11.02 3.12
C SER A 132 -7.29 -10.11 2.37
N ASN A 133 -7.39 -10.02 1.03
CA ASN A 133 -6.59 -9.08 0.24
C ASN A 133 -6.84 -7.65 0.75
N PRO A 134 -5.82 -6.96 1.27
CA PRO A 134 -5.95 -5.63 1.86
C PRO A 134 -5.95 -4.54 0.79
N TYR A 135 -6.51 -4.83 -0.38
CA TYR A 135 -6.57 -3.98 -1.58
C TYR A 135 -5.22 -3.76 -2.29
N PHE A 136 -4.31 -4.75 -2.29
CA PHE A 136 -2.99 -4.57 -2.91
C PHE A 136 -3.08 -4.10 -4.36
N GLY A 137 -2.53 -2.91 -4.62
CA GLY A 137 -2.43 -2.29 -5.95
C GLY A 137 -3.75 -1.80 -6.55
N ALA A 138 -4.89 -2.05 -5.90
CA ALA A 138 -6.20 -1.95 -6.52
C ALA A 138 -6.70 -0.50 -6.68
N THR A 139 -7.61 -0.31 -7.65
CA THR A 139 -8.42 0.91 -7.77
C THR A 139 -9.47 0.94 -6.67
N ILE A 140 -9.57 2.04 -5.94
CA ILE A 140 -10.62 2.23 -4.93
C ILE A 140 -11.67 3.20 -5.44
N GLY A 141 -12.94 2.83 -5.30
CA GLY A 141 -14.10 3.66 -5.67
C GLY A 141 -15.41 2.87 -5.53
N ARG A 142 -16.58 3.51 -5.59
CA ARG A 142 -16.82 4.87 -6.13
C ARG A 142 -16.26 6.02 -5.27
N VAL A 143 -16.13 5.81 -3.96
CA VAL A 143 -15.52 6.76 -3.01
C VAL A 143 -14.44 6.07 -2.17
N THR A 144 -13.25 6.66 -2.12
CA THR A 144 -12.11 6.20 -1.33
C THR A 144 -12.25 6.58 0.15
N GLY A 145 -11.88 5.66 1.04
CA GLY A 145 -11.98 5.85 2.48
C GLY A 145 -13.39 5.63 3.01
N ILE A 146 -13.67 6.18 4.20
CA ILE A 146 -14.89 5.89 4.95
C ILE A 146 -15.95 6.97 4.71
N ILE A 147 -17.18 6.53 4.46
CA ILE A 147 -18.41 7.32 4.59
C ILE A 147 -19.11 6.87 5.88
N GLU A 148 -19.28 7.81 6.81
CA GLU A 148 -19.92 7.56 8.09
C GLU A 148 -21.38 7.20 7.92
N ASP A 149 -21.88 6.32 8.80
CA ASP A 149 -23.25 5.79 8.83
C ASP A 149 -23.74 5.20 7.50
N ALA A 150 -22.81 4.91 6.59
CA ALA A 150 -23.07 4.42 5.24
C ALA A 150 -24.15 5.24 4.52
N GLY A 151 -24.14 6.57 4.68
CA GLY A 151 -25.18 7.41 4.10
C GLY A 151 -24.68 8.80 3.73
N PHE A 152 -25.34 9.41 2.76
CA PHE A 152 -25.09 10.80 2.38
C PHE A 152 -26.35 11.45 1.81
N LYS A 153 -26.30 12.77 1.65
CA LYS A 153 -27.40 13.56 1.08
C LYS A 153 -26.96 14.33 -0.14
N ILE A 154 -27.80 14.38 -1.16
CA ILE A 154 -27.68 15.35 -2.26
C ILE A 154 -28.96 16.16 -2.28
N ALA A 155 -28.83 17.47 -2.07
CA ALA A 155 -29.96 18.36 -1.80
C ALA A 155 -30.83 17.82 -0.63
N THR A 156 -32.08 17.44 -0.90
CA THR A 156 -33.01 16.92 0.11
C THR A 156 -33.14 15.38 0.08
N GLU A 157 -32.51 14.71 -0.88
CA GLU A 157 -32.60 13.26 -1.04
C GLU A 157 -31.50 12.56 -0.23
N GLU A 158 -31.87 11.48 0.46
CA GLU A 158 -30.98 10.64 1.27
C GLU A 158 -30.68 9.36 0.52
N PHE A 159 -29.42 8.92 0.57
CA PHE A 159 -28.95 7.69 -0.07
C PHE A 159 -28.26 6.81 0.96
N ASP A 160 -28.74 5.58 1.09
CA ASP A 160 -28.12 4.53 1.89
C ASP A 160 -27.14 3.73 1.02
N LEU A 161 -25.94 3.52 1.57
CA LEU A 161 -24.86 2.75 0.99
C LEU A 161 -24.72 1.41 1.69
N SER A 162 -23.95 0.50 1.10
CA SER A 162 -23.59 -0.74 1.75
C SER A 162 -22.79 -0.52 3.04
N GLN A 163 -23.15 -1.27 4.08
CA GLN A 163 -22.49 -1.22 5.39
C GLN A 163 -21.41 -2.31 5.47
N ASN A 164 -20.30 -2.10 4.77
CA ASN A 164 -19.18 -3.06 4.70
C ASN A 164 -18.06 -2.78 5.71
N PHE A 165 -18.25 -1.84 6.64
CA PHE A 165 -17.26 -1.51 7.66
C PHE A 165 -17.85 -1.56 9.08
N ILE A 166 -16.98 -1.80 10.06
CA ILE A 166 -17.37 -1.86 11.47
C ILE A 166 -18.06 -0.55 11.90
N GLY A 167 -19.10 -0.69 12.74
CA GLY A 167 -19.92 0.44 13.18
C GLY A 167 -21.00 0.87 12.18
N GLY A 168 -21.31 0.05 11.16
CA GLY A 168 -22.35 0.37 10.18
C GLY A 168 -21.92 1.44 9.18
N HIS A 169 -20.62 1.54 8.91
CA HIS A 169 -20.08 2.52 7.97
C HIS A 169 -19.83 1.89 6.60
N HIS A 170 -19.63 2.73 5.60
CA HIS A 170 -19.23 2.33 4.26
C HIS A 170 -17.76 2.66 4.05
N VAL A 171 -16.98 1.76 3.44
CA VAL A 171 -15.56 1.97 3.16
C VAL A 171 -15.20 1.53 1.74
N ASN A 172 -14.35 2.33 1.09
CA ASN A 172 -13.68 1.98 -0.17
C ASN A 172 -14.61 1.55 -1.31
N GLY A 173 -15.85 2.05 -1.31
CA GLY A 173 -16.83 1.76 -2.35
C GLY A 173 -17.69 0.53 -2.12
N GLY A 174 -17.56 -0.17 -1.00
CA GLY A 174 -18.51 -1.21 -0.59
C GLY A 174 -17.97 -2.64 -0.68
N PHE A 175 -18.88 -3.62 -0.66
CA PHE A 175 -18.51 -5.04 -0.71
C PHE A 175 -17.83 -5.39 -2.03
N LYS A 176 -18.41 -4.94 -3.15
CA LYS A 176 -17.90 -5.07 -4.52
C LYS A 176 -17.61 -3.69 -5.10
N GLY A 177 -16.66 -2.99 -4.49
CA GLY A 177 -16.11 -1.73 -5.02
C GLY A 177 -15.32 -1.92 -6.31
N PHE A 178 -14.74 -0.83 -6.80
CA PHE A 178 -13.94 -0.78 -8.04
C PHE A 178 -12.73 -1.73 -8.05
N ASP A 179 -12.31 -2.21 -6.87
CA ASP A 179 -11.24 -3.18 -6.67
C ASP A 179 -11.66 -4.61 -7.02
N LYS A 180 -12.96 -4.92 -7.01
CA LYS A 180 -13.49 -6.30 -7.18
C LYS A 180 -14.28 -6.52 -8.46
N VAL A 181 -14.21 -5.59 -9.40
CA VAL A 181 -14.87 -5.65 -10.70
C VAL A 181 -13.86 -5.91 -11.81
N VAL A 182 -14.32 -6.47 -12.92
CA VAL A 182 -13.49 -6.66 -14.13
C VAL A 182 -13.62 -5.43 -15.01
N TRP A 183 -12.51 -4.77 -15.25
CA TRP A 183 -12.42 -3.61 -16.12
C TRP A 183 -12.19 -4.03 -17.57
N HIS A 184 -12.81 -3.32 -18.51
CA HIS A 184 -12.56 -3.52 -19.93
C HIS A 184 -11.30 -2.76 -20.35
N GLY A 185 -10.33 -3.46 -20.95
CA GLY A 185 -9.04 -2.89 -21.32
C GLY A 185 -8.86 -2.63 -22.80
N HIS A 186 -8.38 -1.42 -23.13
CA HIS A 186 -8.02 -0.99 -24.47
C HIS A 186 -6.66 -0.27 -24.47
N ILE A 187 -5.84 -0.48 -25.49
CA ILE A 187 -4.55 0.20 -25.66
C ILE A 187 -4.74 1.36 -26.64
N GLN A 188 -4.49 2.59 -26.18
CA GLN A 188 -4.58 3.80 -27.00
C GLN A 188 -3.18 4.27 -27.44
N ASP A 189 -3.04 4.56 -28.73
CA ASP A 189 -1.83 5.08 -29.37
C ASP A 189 -0.56 4.26 -29.09
N ASN A 190 -0.75 2.98 -28.70
CA ASN A 190 0.26 2.08 -28.15
C ASN A 190 1.08 2.64 -26.97
N LYS A 191 0.63 3.74 -26.36
CA LYS A 191 1.34 4.47 -25.30
C LYS A 191 0.65 4.33 -23.95
N LYS A 192 -0.67 4.15 -23.96
CA LYS A 192 -1.54 4.20 -22.78
C LYS A 192 -2.42 2.97 -22.72
N LEU A 193 -2.47 2.34 -21.56
CA LEU A 193 -3.53 1.39 -21.24
C LEU A 193 -4.72 2.18 -20.69
N ILE A 194 -5.92 1.98 -21.24
CA ILE A 194 -7.17 2.51 -20.72
C ILE A 194 -7.99 1.33 -20.19
N LEU A 195 -8.36 1.39 -18.92
CA LEU A 195 -9.28 0.47 -18.27
C LEU A 195 -10.59 1.21 -17.99
N SER A 196 -11.71 0.67 -18.46
CA SER A 196 -13.05 1.27 -18.33
C SER A 196 -13.99 0.37 -17.54
N TYR A 197 -14.84 0.97 -16.70
CA TYR A 197 -15.90 0.28 -15.97
C TYR A 197 -17.18 1.12 -15.94
N MET A 198 -18.32 0.44 -16.08
CA MET A 198 -19.65 1.03 -15.93
C MET A 198 -20.22 0.58 -14.58
N SER A 199 -20.19 1.48 -13.60
CA SER A 199 -20.83 1.27 -12.30
C SER A 199 -22.30 1.66 -12.43
N ARG A 200 -23.22 0.71 -12.23
CA ARG A 200 -24.64 0.92 -12.51
C ARG A 200 -25.32 1.81 -11.46
N ASP A 201 -26.46 2.40 -11.83
CA ASP A 201 -27.38 3.05 -10.89
C ASP A 201 -27.75 2.09 -9.74
N GLY A 202 -27.53 2.52 -8.50
CA GLY A 202 -27.79 1.72 -7.29
C GLY A 202 -26.65 0.77 -6.89
N GLU A 203 -25.57 0.66 -7.66
CA GLU A 203 -24.42 -0.18 -7.30
C GLU A 203 -23.82 0.26 -5.97
N GLU A 204 -23.79 -0.64 -4.98
CA GLU A 204 -23.38 -0.38 -3.59
C GLU A 204 -24.16 0.77 -2.91
N GLY A 205 -25.34 1.11 -3.46
CA GLY A 205 -26.22 2.19 -3.00
C GLY A 205 -26.00 3.55 -3.68
N PHE A 206 -24.99 3.69 -4.55
CA PHE A 206 -24.72 4.97 -5.20
C PHE A 206 -25.69 5.26 -6.36
N PRO A 207 -26.29 6.46 -6.45
CA PRO A 207 -27.19 6.82 -7.54
C PRO A 207 -26.43 7.11 -8.83
N GLY A 208 -27.10 6.90 -9.95
CA GLY A 208 -26.64 7.17 -11.31
C GLY A 208 -25.67 6.12 -11.82
N ASP A 209 -25.83 5.79 -13.11
CA ASP A 209 -24.78 5.10 -13.86
C ASP A 209 -23.56 6.01 -13.92
N VAL A 210 -22.37 5.44 -13.71
CA VAL A 210 -21.08 6.10 -13.78
C VAL A 210 -20.16 5.32 -14.70
N VAL A 211 -19.72 5.97 -15.78
CA VAL A 211 -18.62 5.47 -16.60
C VAL A 211 -17.33 6.03 -16.03
N VAL A 212 -16.44 5.16 -15.53
CA VAL A 212 -15.08 5.53 -15.12
C VAL A 212 -14.09 4.98 -16.13
N ASN A 213 -13.12 5.81 -16.50
CA ASN A 213 -11.94 5.41 -17.26
C ASN A 213 -10.68 5.71 -16.45
N ARG A 214 -9.77 4.73 -16.34
CA ARG A 214 -8.42 4.90 -15.82
C ARG A 214 -7.41 4.69 -16.92
N SER A 215 -6.61 5.70 -17.21
CA SER A 215 -5.46 5.58 -18.11
C SER A 215 -4.18 5.38 -17.30
N PHE A 216 -3.32 4.49 -17.79
CA PHE A 216 -1.99 4.22 -17.27
C PHE A 216 -0.98 4.46 -18.38
N GLU A 217 -0.03 5.34 -18.14
CA GLU A 217 1.08 5.61 -19.05
C GLU A 217 2.40 5.48 -18.31
N LEU A 218 3.32 4.65 -18.83
CA LEU A 218 4.70 4.61 -18.37
C LEU A 218 5.60 5.38 -19.34
N THR A 219 6.19 6.48 -18.88
CA THR A 219 7.05 7.34 -19.71
C THR A 219 8.51 6.90 -19.67
N SER A 220 9.31 7.34 -20.65
CA SER A 220 10.78 7.12 -20.67
C SER A 220 11.53 7.86 -19.55
N LYS A 221 10.85 8.70 -18.75
CA LYS A 221 11.39 9.38 -17.57
C LYS A 221 11.13 8.61 -16.27
N ASN A 222 10.70 7.34 -16.36
CA ASN A 222 10.29 6.53 -15.21
C ASN A 222 9.13 7.18 -14.43
N GLU A 223 8.13 7.67 -15.15
CA GLU A 223 6.90 8.22 -14.57
C GLU A 223 5.74 7.31 -14.94
N LEU A 224 5.05 6.76 -13.94
CA LEU A 224 3.75 6.13 -14.10
C LEU A 224 2.68 7.19 -13.88
N ILE A 225 2.08 7.64 -14.96
CA ILE A 225 1.00 8.63 -14.96
C ILE A 225 -0.33 7.88 -14.95
N ILE A 226 -1.16 8.17 -13.97
CA ILE A 226 -2.50 7.62 -13.83
C ILE A 226 -3.51 8.76 -13.87
N VAL A 227 -4.38 8.75 -14.88
CA VAL A 227 -5.48 9.71 -14.99
C VAL A 227 -6.80 8.96 -14.89
N THR A 228 -7.65 9.39 -13.97
CA THR A 228 -9.02 8.90 -13.84
C THR A 228 -9.97 9.94 -14.37
N THR A 229 -10.92 9.54 -15.22
CA THR A 229 -12.04 10.38 -15.64
C THR A 229 -13.36 9.68 -15.36
N ALA A 230 -14.41 10.44 -15.08
CA ALA A 230 -15.74 9.86 -14.94
C ALA A 230 -16.86 10.82 -15.34
N THR A 231 -17.96 10.26 -15.82
CA THR A 231 -19.22 10.95 -16.09
C THR A 231 -20.38 10.18 -15.47
N CYS A 232 -21.50 10.87 -15.18
CA CYS A 232 -22.65 10.26 -14.53
C CYS A 232 -23.98 10.62 -15.18
N THR A 233 -25.00 9.79 -14.96
CA THR A 233 -26.40 10.05 -15.38
C THR A 233 -27.24 10.75 -14.31
N LYS A 234 -26.87 10.62 -13.03
CA LYS A 234 -27.47 11.33 -11.89
C LYS A 234 -26.38 11.94 -10.99
N PRO A 235 -26.66 13.03 -10.25
CA PRO A 235 -25.73 13.52 -9.24
C PRO A 235 -25.31 12.40 -8.27
N THR A 236 -24.01 12.24 -8.04
CA THR A 236 -23.47 11.14 -7.23
C THR A 236 -22.14 11.52 -6.61
N LEU A 237 -21.69 10.81 -5.58
CA LEU A 237 -20.35 11.00 -5.01
C LEU A 237 -19.29 10.28 -5.84
N ILE A 238 -18.11 10.89 -5.95
CA ILE A 238 -16.95 10.25 -6.57
C ILE A 238 -15.62 10.73 -5.94
N ASP A 239 -14.75 9.77 -5.60
CA ASP A 239 -13.38 10.00 -5.14
C ASP A 239 -12.56 8.73 -5.40
N VAL A 240 -11.82 8.69 -6.49
CA VAL A 240 -11.14 7.47 -6.97
C VAL A 240 -9.64 7.57 -6.74
N SER A 241 -9.07 6.53 -6.12
CA SER A 241 -7.64 6.45 -5.83
C SER A 241 -7.06 5.04 -6.07
N THR A 242 -5.79 4.82 -5.69
CA THR A 242 -5.09 3.53 -5.82
C THR A 242 -4.43 3.14 -4.50
N HIS A 243 -4.56 1.88 -4.11
CA HIS A 243 -3.94 1.33 -2.90
C HIS A 243 -2.66 0.56 -3.21
N VAL A 244 -1.61 1.25 -3.69
CA VAL A 244 -0.31 0.60 -3.89
C VAL A 244 0.49 0.56 -2.60
N ASP A 245 0.84 -0.64 -2.14
CA ASP A 245 1.75 -0.88 -1.01
C ASP A 245 3.20 -0.97 -1.51
N TRP A 246 4.00 0.02 -1.15
CA TRP A 246 5.38 0.18 -1.60
C TRP A 246 6.38 -0.41 -0.59
N ASN A 247 7.40 -1.10 -1.09
CA ASN A 247 8.65 -1.37 -0.37
C ASN A 247 9.82 -1.17 -1.35
N LEU A 248 10.52 -0.04 -1.24
CA LEU A 248 11.57 0.35 -2.19
C LEU A 248 12.85 -0.48 -2.04
N ALA A 249 12.97 -1.29 -0.99
CA ALA A 249 14.01 -2.30 -0.88
C ALA A 249 13.72 -3.48 -1.82
N SER A 250 12.52 -4.02 -1.74
CA SER A 250 11.90 -5.03 -2.63
C SER A 250 10.62 -5.49 -1.94
N ASN A 251 9.64 -6.02 -2.67
CA ASN A 251 8.50 -6.72 -2.05
C ASN A 251 8.93 -7.96 -1.25
N LEU A 252 10.14 -8.47 -1.48
CA LEU A 252 10.71 -9.62 -0.77
C LEU A 252 11.54 -9.22 0.45
N ALA A 253 11.75 -7.91 0.68
CA ALA A 253 12.68 -7.43 1.70
C ALA A 253 12.15 -7.46 3.14
N GLY A 254 10.84 -7.66 3.30
CA GLY A 254 10.18 -7.74 4.60
C GLY A 254 10.02 -6.40 5.32
N ALA A 255 9.44 -6.46 6.52
CA ALA A 255 9.04 -5.28 7.28
C ALA A 255 10.23 -4.46 7.80
N LYS A 256 11.36 -5.11 8.13
CA LYS A 256 12.58 -4.45 8.63
C LYS A 256 13.03 -3.31 7.73
N GLU A 257 12.92 -3.47 6.41
CA GLU A 257 13.36 -2.45 5.48
C GLU A 257 12.43 -1.23 5.43
N ILE A 258 11.13 -1.35 5.75
CA ILE A 258 10.23 -0.19 5.84
C ILE A 258 10.68 0.79 6.94
N TYR A 259 11.24 0.29 8.04
CA TYR A 259 11.79 1.15 9.10
C TYR A 259 13.00 1.98 8.61
N ASN A 260 13.72 1.50 7.58
CA ASN A 260 14.86 2.19 6.96
C ASN A 260 14.44 3.23 5.92
N HIS A 261 13.15 3.32 5.56
CA HIS A 261 12.68 4.30 4.61
C HIS A 261 12.60 5.71 5.22
N TYR A 262 12.82 6.71 4.37
CA TYR A 262 12.60 8.12 4.68
C TYR A 262 11.36 8.61 3.96
N LEU A 263 10.52 9.34 4.68
CA LEU A 263 9.30 9.93 4.16
C LEU A 263 9.36 11.46 4.25
N MET A 264 8.93 12.12 3.18
CA MET A 264 8.70 13.55 3.09
C MET A 264 7.31 13.80 2.52
N ILE A 265 6.54 14.73 3.09
CA ILE A 265 5.20 15.08 2.65
C ILE A 265 5.04 16.60 2.68
N ASN A 266 4.55 17.16 1.58
CA ASN A 266 4.24 18.58 1.44
C ASN A 266 2.91 18.92 2.12
N ALA A 267 2.80 18.66 3.42
CA ALA A 267 1.60 18.87 4.20
C ALA A 267 1.86 19.69 5.47
N GLY A 268 1.02 20.71 5.70
CA GLY A 268 1.07 21.55 6.90
C GLY A 268 0.07 21.14 7.98
N ARG A 269 -0.92 20.30 7.62
CA ARG A 269 -1.98 19.84 8.53
C ARG A 269 -2.30 18.37 8.33
N TYR A 270 -2.85 17.73 9.36
CA TYR A 270 -3.40 16.38 9.30
C TYR A 270 -4.81 16.34 9.89
N ALA A 271 -5.58 15.34 9.50
CA ALA A 271 -6.92 15.11 10.00
C ALA A 271 -6.87 14.47 11.40
N GLN A 272 -7.52 15.09 12.37
CA GLN A 272 -7.59 14.54 13.72
C GLN A 272 -8.52 13.33 13.75
N LYS A 273 -8.03 12.22 14.31
CA LYS A 273 -8.81 11.05 14.68
C LYS A 273 -9.37 11.14 16.11
N ASP A 274 -10.51 10.49 16.36
CA ASP A 274 -11.07 10.26 17.70
C ASP A 274 -10.55 8.94 18.32
N THR A 275 -11.11 8.56 19.47
CA THR A 275 -10.75 7.34 20.20
C THR A 275 -11.14 6.06 19.47
N ASN A 276 -12.00 6.15 18.46
CA ASN A 276 -12.36 5.06 17.56
C ASN A 276 -11.52 5.10 16.27
N TYR A 277 -10.40 5.85 16.26
CA TYR A 277 -9.54 6.11 15.11
C TYR A 277 -10.28 6.67 13.87
N MET A 278 -11.46 7.25 14.06
CA MET A 278 -12.26 7.82 12.99
C MET A 278 -11.94 9.30 12.81
N THR A 279 -11.94 9.78 11.56
CA THR A 279 -11.62 11.19 11.27
C THR A 279 -12.73 12.12 11.78
N THR A 280 -12.40 13.06 12.64
CA THR A 280 -13.37 13.98 13.28
C THR A 280 -13.78 15.16 12.40
N GLY A 281 -13.11 15.37 11.26
CA GLY A 281 -13.23 16.58 10.43
C GLY A 281 -12.41 17.78 10.92
N LYS A 282 -11.87 17.73 12.15
CA LYS A 282 -10.94 18.75 12.67
C LYS A 282 -9.54 18.56 12.07
N LEU A 283 -8.86 19.66 11.77
CA LEU A 283 -7.52 19.67 11.20
C LEU A 283 -6.51 20.22 12.22
N LYS A 284 -5.41 19.51 12.44
CA LYS A 284 -4.31 19.92 13.34
C LYS A 284 -3.05 20.25 12.54
N LYS A 285 -2.21 21.16 13.07
CA LYS A 285 -0.90 21.45 12.48
C LYS A 285 0.02 20.25 12.66
N VAL A 286 0.85 19.96 11.66
CA VAL A 286 1.84 18.88 11.78
C VAL A 286 3.03 19.27 12.67
N THR A 287 3.33 20.57 12.80
CA THR A 287 4.50 21.07 13.52
C THR A 287 4.59 20.53 14.95
N GLY A 288 5.75 19.97 15.29
CA GLY A 288 6.00 19.41 16.63
C GLY A 288 5.35 18.05 16.88
N THR A 289 4.80 17.40 15.85
CA THR A 289 4.14 16.08 15.97
C THR A 289 4.90 14.98 15.23
N VAL A 290 4.49 13.73 15.45
CA VAL A 290 4.96 12.57 14.67
C VAL A 290 4.58 12.65 13.18
N PHE A 291 3.62 13.51 12.84
CA PHE A 291 3.16 13.73 11.46
C PHE A 291 3.95 14.83 10.73
N ASP A 292 4.95 15.46 11.35
CA ASP A 292 5.78 16.47 10.70
C ASP A 292 6.79 15.83 9.74
N PHE A 293 6.35 15.59 8.50
CA PHE A 293 7.17 15.09 7.39
C PHE A 293 7.54 16.18 6.37
N ARG A 294 7.45 17.47 6.74
CA ARG A 294 7.81 18.57 5.82
C ARG A 294 9.29 18.55 5.43
N ILE A 295 10.11 17.91 6.25
CA ILE A 295 11.51 17.57 5.99
C ILE A 295 11.60 16.03 5.99
N PRO A 296 12.45 15.41 5.15
CA PRO A 296 12.60 13.95 5.14
C PRO A 296 12.95 13.39 6.52
N ARG A 297 12.21 12.38 7.00
CA ARG A 297 12.46 11.72 8.28
C ARG A 297 12.38 10.20 8.16
N PRO A 298 13.21 9.46 8.93
CA PRO A 298 13.18 8.01 8.93
C PRO A 298 11.90 7.50 9.60
N LEU A 299 11.20 6.57 8.95
CA LEU A 299 9.97 5.98 9.47
C LEU A 299 10.21 5.23 10.77
N GLY A 300 11.32 4.49 10.89
CA GLY A 300 11.59 3.65 12.07
C GLY A 300 11.69 4.43 13.39
N LYS A 301 12.06 5.71 13.35
CA LYS A 301 12.11 6.57 14.55
C LYS A 301 10.74 7.06 15.01
N LEU A 302 9.70 6.93 14.18
CA LEU A 302 8.41 7.60 14.37
C LEU A 302 7.21 6.66 14.36
N ILE A 303 7.24 5.59 13.58
CA ILE A 303 6.09 4.70 13.36
C ILE A 303 5.49 4.15 14.67
N HIS A 304 6.35 3.75 15.60
CA HIS A 304 5.95 3.24 16.92
C HIS A 304 5.35 4.31 17.85
N LYS A 305 5.56 5.59 17.55
CA LYS A 305 5.02 6.72 18.33
C LYS A 305 3.62 7.14 17.87
N VAL A 306 3.14 6.59 16.77
CA VAL A 306 1.80 6.86 16.26
C VAL A 306 0.79 6.03 17.06
N PRO A 307 -0.30 6.61 17.57
CA PRO A 307 -1.39 5.83 18.18
C PRO A 307 -1.90 4.73 17.24
N GLY A 308 -2.11 3.52 17.75
CA GLY A 308 -2.38 2.32 16.92
C GLY A 308 -1.10 1.67 16.34
N GLY A 309 0.05 2.23 16.67
CA GLY A 309 1.39 1.70 16.41
C GLY A 309 1.88 1.85 14.97
N GLY A 310 1.21 2.64 14.14
CA GLY A 310 1.63 2.94 12.78
C GLY A 310 0.72 3.98 12.12
N TYR A 311 1.10 4.48 10.96
CA TYR A 311 0.36 5.50 10.22
C TYR A 311 -0.87 4.91 9.55
N ASP A 312 -1.98 5.64 9.64
CA ASP A 312 -3.20 5.45 8.86
C ASP A 312 -3.91 6.81 8.73
N ASP A 313 -3.15 7.83 8.37
CA ASP A 313 -3.53 9.22 8.64
C ASP A 313 -3.63 10.01 7.34
N TYR A 314 -4.64 10.88 7.28
CA TYR A 314 -4.84 11.78 6.15
C TYR A 314 -4.17 13.13 6.41
N LEU A 315 -3.27 13.52 5.51
CA LEU A 315 -2.56 14.79 5.54
C LEU A 315 -3.06 15.72 4.44
N ILE A 316 -3.19 17.01 4.77
CA ILE A 316 -3.67 18.06 3.87
C ILE A 316 -2.48 18.71 3.17
N LEU A 317 -2.44 18.63 1.84
CA LEU A 317 -1.33 19.15 1.05
C LEU A 317 -1.34 20.69 1.01
N THR A 318 -0.20 21.32 1.27
CA THR A 318 -0.09 22.78 1.44
C THR A 318 -0.31 23.56 0.14
N SER A 319 0.04 22.98 -1.01
CA SER A 319 -0.01 23.66 -2.32
C SER A 319 -1.07 23.09 -3.28
N SER A 320 -2.00 22.26 -2.79
CA SER A 320 -3.04 21.72 -3.66
C SER A 320 -4.13 22.75 -3.92
N ASN A 321 -4.17 23.27 -5.16
CA ASN A 321 -5.28 24.08 -5.66
C ASN A 321 -6.35 23.22 -6.36
N CYS A 322 -6.18 21.90 -6.41
CA CYS A 322 -6.98 20.93 -7.16
C CYS A 322 -7.17 21.26 -8.65
N LYS A 323 -6.28 22.06 -9.23
CA LYS A 323 -6.30 22.49 -10.64
C LYS A 323 -5.03 22.07 -11.38
N SER A 324 -3.94 21.84 -10.67
CA SER A 324 -2.65 21.47 -11.23
C SER A 324 -2.00 20.38 -10.41
N VAL A 325 -1.39 19.42 -11.10
CA VAL A 325 -0.56 18.39 -10.49
C VAL A 325 0.64 19.04 -9.80
N SER A 326 0.86 18.71 -8.54
CA SER A 326 1.93 19.26 -7.72
C SER A 326 2.57 18.19 -6.84
N PHE A 327 3.78 18.46 -6.35
CA PHE A 327 4.50 17.55 -5.45
C PHE A 327 3.72 17.34 -4.14
N ALA A 328 3.44 16.07 -3.82
CA ALA A 328 2.73 15.66 -2.62
C ALA A 328 3.65 14.99 -1.60
N ALA A 329 4.43 14.00 -2.03
CA ALA A 329 5.29 13.23 -1.14
C ALA A 329 6.51 12.63 -1.85
N ARG A 330 7.52 12.27 -1.07
CA ARG A 330 8.66 11.46 -1.52
C ARG A 330 8.95 10.37 -0.48
N LEU A 331 9.08 9.14 -0.95
CA LEU A 331 9.57 7.99 -0.20
C LEU A 331 10.96 7.62 -0.73
N MET A 332 11.90 7.32 0.16
CA MET A 332 13.28 6.99 -0.20
C MET A 332 13.76 5.79 0.62
N HIS A 333 14.54 4.91 0.00
CA HIS A 333 15.21 3.82 0.70
C HIS A 333 16.72 3.88 0.45
N PRO A 334 17.53 4.26 1.46
CA PRO A 334 18.97 4.43 1.29
C PRO A 334 19.71 3.16 0.83
N GLY A 335 19.29 1.98 1.29
CA GLY A 335 19.94 0.71 0.98
C GLY A 335 19.94 0.38 -0.52
N SER A 336 18.78 0.50 -1.16
CA SER A 336 18.64 0.32 -2.61
C SER A 336 18.98 1.60 -3.40
N GLY A 337 18.96 2.77 -2.75
CA GLY A 337 19.08 4.07 -3.40
C GLY A 337 17.84 4.47 -4.20
N ARG A 338 16.78 3.65 -4.22
CA ARG A 338 15.53 3.96 -4.92
C ARG A 338 14.76 5.07 -4.20
N TYR A 339 14.11 5.93 -4.98
CA TYR A 339 13.11 6.87 -4.49
C TYR A 339 11.85 6.84 -5.36
N LEU A 340 10.74 7.17 -4.71
CA LEU A 340 9.43 7.38 -5.32
C LEU A 340 8.95 8.79 -4.96
N GLU A 341 8.60 9.60 -5.95
CA GLU A 341 7.85 10.84 -5.76
C GLU A 341 6.40 10.66 -6.18
N VAL A 342 5.49 11.21 -5.38
CA VAL A 342 4.07 11.29 -5.69
C VAL A 342 3.74 12.73 -6.06
N LEU A 343 3.23 12.94 -7.26
CA LEU A 343 2.63 14.20 -7.68
C LEU A 343 1.15 13.99 -7.93
N THR A 344 0.31 14.97 -7.56
CA THR A 344 -1.14 14.83 -7.68
C THR A 344 -1.86 16.16 -7.75
N ASP A 345 -3.07 16.16 -8.31
CA ASP A 345 -4.05 17.25 -8.19
C ASP A 345 -5.00 17.07 -6.98
N GLN A 346 -4.87 16.00 -6.21
CA GLN A 346 -5.72 15.76 -5.04
C GLN A 346 -5.42 16.72 -3.87
N PRO A 347 -6.40 17.01 -3.00
CA PRO A 347 -6.23 17.97 -1.89
C PRO A 347 -5.41 17.42 -0.72
N GLY A 348 -5.26 16.10 -0.63
CA GLY A 348 -4.60 15.44 0.47
C GLY A 348 -4.09 14.05 0.11
N LEU A 349 -3.44 13.42 1.08
CA LEU A 349 -2.78 12.13 0.95
C LEU A 349 -3.01 11.33 2.23
N THR A 350 -3.52 10.11 2.12
CA THR A 350 -3.45 9.14 3.24
C THR A 350 -2.10 8.43 3.20
N VAL A 351 -1.46 8.35 4.36
CA VAL A 351 -0.30 7.49 4.60
C VAL A 351 -0.75 6.30 5.43
N TYR A 352 -0.53 5.09 4.92
CA TYR A 352 -0.81 3.86 5.64
C TYR A 352 0.45 3.00 5.68
N SER A 353 0.95 2.65 6.86
CA SER A 353 2.20 1.90 7.00
C SER A 353 2.01 0.41 7.17
N GLY A 354 1.00 -0.20 6.54
CA GLY A 354 0.85 -1.67 6.56
C GLY A 354 0.52 -2.25 7.94
N ASN A 355 -0.18 -1.50 8.79
CA ASN A 355 -0.38 -1.84 10.21
C ASN A 355 -1.11 -3.17 10.40
N LYS A 356 -1.97 -3.55 9.44
CA LYS A 356 -2.81 -4.77 9.44
C LYS A 356 -2.32 -5.84 8.45
N LEU A 357 -1.08 -5.75 7.98
CA LEU A 357 -0.48 -6.80 7.15
C LEU A 357 -0.07 -8.01 8.02
N TYR A 358 -0.91 -8.43 8.96
CA TYR A 358 -0.71 -9.63 9.78
C TYR A 358 -2.04 -10.41 9.84
N ALA A 359 -1.95 -11.73 10.06
CA ALA A 359 -3.01 -12.75 10.16
C ALA A 359 -4.49 -12.28 10.04
N LYS A 360 -5.24 -12.97 9.17
CA LYS A 360 -6.62 -12.77 8.64
C LYS A 360 -7.71 -12.10 9.54
N GLU A 361 -7.54 -12.02 10.86
CA GLU A 361 -8.53 -11.51 11.82
C GLU A 361 -8.76 -9.98 11.77
N CYS A 362 -7.96 -9.22 11.03
CA CYS A 362 -8.18 -7.79 10.86
C CYS A 362 -9.19 -7.42 9.74
N TYR A 363 -9.60 -8.40 8.92
CA TYR A 363 -10.46 -8.20 7.76
C TYR A 363 -11.80 -8.95 7.85
N THR A 364 -12.02 -9.75 8.90
CA THR A 364 -13.33 -10.35 9.17
C THR A 364 -14.26 -9.31 9.78
N ILE A 365 -15.38 -9.10 9.09
CA ILE A 365 -16.55 -8.37 9.58
C ILE A 365 -16.91 -8.92 10.98
N GLY A 366 -16.92 -8.06 12.01
CA GLY A 366 -17.67 -8.35 13.25
C GLY A 366 -16.91 -8.61 14.55
N HIS A 367 -15.60 -8.37 14.68
CA HIS A 367 -14.94 -8.49 16.00
C HIS A 367 -14.34 -7.17 16.51
N PRO A 368 -14.95 -6.51 17.51
CA PRO A 368 -14.46 -5.25 18.08
C PRO A 368 -13.20 -5.43 18.94
N GLU A 369 -12.94 -6.64 19.46
CA GLU A 369 -11.80 -6.87 20.37
C GLU A 369 -10.45 -7.02 19.64
N SER A 370 -10.42 -7.52 18.41
CA SER A 370 -9.18 -7.64 17.62
C SER A 370 -8.67 -6.30 17.05
N TYR A 371 -9.51 -5.25 17.09
CA TYR A 371 -9.15 -3.91 16.63
C TYR A 371 -8.32 -3.10 17.65
N TRP A 372 -8.32 -3.45 18.94
CA TRP A 372 -7.93 -2.48 19.99
C TRP A 372 -7.00 -2.93 21.10
N SER A 373 -6.63 -4.21 21.20
CA SER A 373 -5.77 -4.67 22.29
C SER A 373 -4.38 -5.06 21.81
N PHE A 374 -3.49 -4.10 21.54
CA PHE A 374 -2.06 -4.42 21.48
C PHE A 374 -1.17 -3.37 22.14
N THR A 375 -0.41 -3.86 23.11
CA THR A 375 0.71 -3.19 23.79
C THR A 375 1.81 -2.90 22.77
N PRO A 376 2.44 -1.71 22.80
CA PRO A 376 3.59 -1.43 21.94
C PRO A 376 4.68 -2.48 22.13
N LEU A 377 5.30 -2.95 21.04
CA LEU A 377 6.58 -3.66 21.14
C LEU A 377 7.56 -2.73 21.86
N THR A 378 8.14 -3.25 22.94
CA THR A 378 9.12 -2.50 23.73
C THR A 378 10.48 -2.58 23.05
N GLN A 379 11.37 -1.66 23.41
CA GLN A 379 12.72 -1.62 22.86
C GLN A 379 13.53 -2.92 23.15
N ASP A 380 13.07 -3.75 24.09
CA ASP A 380 13.66 -5.04 24.46
C ASP A 380 13.26 -6.20 23.53
N ASP A 381 12.19 -6.05 22.73
CA ASP A 381 11.79 -7.05 21.71
C ASP A 381 12.77 -7.08 20.51
N HIS A 382 13.81 -6.25 20.54
CA HIS A 382 14.92 -6.20 19.58
C HIS A 382 16.18 -6.93 20.05
N LYS A 383 16.16 -7.65 21.19
CA LYS A 383 17.25 -8.55 21.55
C LYS A 383 17.11 -9.87 20.79
N GLU A 384 17.70 -9.94 19.61
CA GLU A 384 18.07 -11.25 19.05
C GLU A 384 18.99 -11.95 20.05
N THR A 385 18.65 -13.19 20.39
CA THR A 385 19.60 -14.16 20.94
C THR A 385 20.70 -14.35 19.91
N VAL A 386 21.86 -13.75 20.15
CA VAL A 386 23.09 -14.04 19.43
C VAL A 386 23.40 -15.53 19.68
N PRO A 387 23.57 -16.37 18.65
CA PRO A 387 24.12 -17.70 18.85
C PRO A 387 25.51 -17.55 19.47
N GLU A 388 25.71 -18.13 20.65
CA GLU A 388 27.05 -18.29 21.23
C GLU A 388 27.90 -19.07 20.23
N ASN A 389 28.75 -18.36 19.48
CA ASN A 389 30.03 -18.80 18.90
C ASN A 389 30.47 -17.85 17.78
N LEU A 390 30.93 -16.64 18.13
CA LEU A 390 31.88 -15.88 17.32
C LEU A 390 32.75 -15.02 18.25
N ASP A 391 33.61 -15.69 19.02
CA ASP A 391 34.79 -15.03 19.58
C ASP A 391 35.83 -14.84 18.46
N ASN A 392 36.41 -13.64 18.42
CA ASN A 392 37.39 -13.09 17.49
C ASN A 392 36.80 -12.42 16.24
N ILE A 393 36.74 -11.08 16.26
CA ILE A 393 37.57 -10.21 15.40
C ILE A 393 37.45 -8.75 15.88
N ASP A 394 38.61 -8.25 16.33
CA ASP A 394 39.15 -6.88 16.38
C ASP A 394 38.50 -5.76 17.22
N GLU A 395 39.31 -5.24 18.13
CA GLU A 395 39.00 -4.37 19.27
C GLU A 395 39.37 -2.89 19.00
N ASN A 396 39.34 -2.44 17.75
CA ASN A 396 39.98 -1.16 17.34
C ASN A 396 39.05 -0.03 16.86
N LEU A 397 37.80 0.05 17.31
CA LEU A 397 36.91 1.18 16.92
C LEU A 397 36.01 1.76 18.02
N ARG A 398 36.34 1.53 19.30
CA ARG A 398 35.57 2.07 20.44
C ARG A 398 36.12 3.33 21.11
N ASN A 399 37.12 4.00 20.52
CA ASN A 399 37.63 5.29 21.01
C ASN A 399 37.55 6.37 19.93
N SER A 400 36.35 6.83 19.60
CA SER A 400 36.15 8.23 19.22
C SER A 400 34.68 8.59 19.43
N GLN A 401 34.44 9.80 19.95
CA GLN A 401 33.14 10.46 20.18
C GLN A 401 32.60 10.34 21.61
N GLN A 402 33.36 10.88 22.55
CA GLN A 402 32.85 11.38 23.82
C GLN A 402 33.51 12.72 24.14
N SER A 403 33.04 13.81 23.51
CA SER A 403 33.19 15.19 23.99
C SER A 403 32.49 16.14 23.02
N ASP A 404 31.28 16.57 23.39
CA ASP A 404 30.83 17.95 23.25
C ASP A 404 29.34 17.99 23.58
N TYR A 405 29.02 18.50 24.77
CA TYR A 405 27.90 19.40 25.09
C TYR A 405 27.99 19.67 26.60
N GLY A 406 28.80 20.66 26.96
CA GLY A 406 28.67 21.38 28.22
C GLY A 406 27.63 22.49 28.06
N GLY A 407 26.73 22.61 29.03
CA GLY A 407 25.70 23.64 29.04
C GLY A 407 24.75 23.48 30.21
N ASP A 408 25.08 24.18 31.29
CA ASP A 408 24.34 24.51 32.51
C ASP A 408 22.84 24.17 32.60
N ASN A 409 22.46 23.53 33.71
CA ASN A 409 21.39 24.03 34.57
C ASN A 409 21.50 23.40 35.97
N GLN A 410 21.89 24.25 36.92
CA GLN A 410 21.71 24.03 38.35
C GLN A 410 20.24 24.26 38.75
N ASP A 411 19.90 23.72 39.92
CA ASP A 411 18.70 23.95 40.72
C ASP A 411 17.43 23.16 40.36
N GLN A 412 17.26 22.02 41.05
CA GLN A 412 16.14 21.83 41.99
C GLN A 412 16.33 20.53 42.80
N GLN A 413 16.87 20.65 44.01
CA GLN A 413 16.56 19.76 45.13
C GLN A 413 15.32 20.32 45.83
N ILE A 414 14.37 19.45 46.22
CA ILE A 414 13.72 19.45 47.55
C ILE A 414 12.70 18.30 47.67
N ILE A 415 13.09 17.34 48.53
CA ILE A 415 12.32 16.62 49.57
C ILE A 415 11.23 15.61 49.13
N ILE A 416 11.63 14.35 49.16
CA ILE A 416 10.80 13.19 49.53
C ILE A 416 11.21 12.82 50.96
N GLU A 417 10.27 12.80 51.91
CA GLU A 417 10.33 11.84 53.03
C GLU A 417 8.96 11.68 53.72
N LYS A 418 8.59 10.39 53.87
CA LYS A 418 7.79 9.78 54.94
C LYS A 418 6.28 10.04 54.99
N ARG A 419 5.52 8.96 54.73
CA ARG A 419 4.77 8.23 55.78
C ARG A 419 4.16 6.94 55.22
N GLU A 420 4.65 5.81 55.73
CA GLU A 420 3.95 4.52 55.74
C GLU A 420 3.09 4.38 57.00
N ASN A 421 2.13 3.46 56.93
CA ASN A 421 1.35 2.79 57.97
C ASN A 421 0.10 3.48 58.54
N MET A 422 -1.06 3.00 58.07
CA MET A 422 -2.09 2.42 58.96
C MET A 422 -3.07 1.54 58.16
N GLU A 423 -3.13 0.26 58.53
CA GLU A 423 -4.15 -0.73 58.15
C GLU A 423 -5.42 -0.60 59.02
N ASP A 424 -6.46 -1.27 58.52
CA ASP A 424 -7.69 -1.75 59.16
C ASP A 424 -8.86 -0.79 59.42
N LYS A 425 -9.94 -0.99 58.65
CA LYS A 425 -11.20 -1.61 59.12
C LYS A 425 -12.29 -1.72 58.04
N LYS A 426 -12.84 -2.93 57.84
CA LYS A 426 -14.21 -3.19 57.34
C LYS A 426 -15.24 -2.80 58.42
N PRO A 427 -16.50 -2.51 58.04
CA PRO A 427 -17.59 -3.49 58.25
C PRO A 427 -18.64 -3.47 57.11
N GLU A 428 -19.15 -4.63 56.65
CA GLU A 428 -20.37 -5.36 57.05
C GLU A 428 -21.60 -5.06 56.17
N GLU A 429 -22.28 -6.16 55.80
CA GLU A 429 -23.54 -6.26 55.06
C GLU A 429 -24.75 -6.19 56.00
N GLU A 430 -25.83 -5.58 55.53
CA GLU A 430 -27.24 -5.80 55.92
C GLU A 430 -28.05 -5.60 54.62
N GLY A 431 -29.04 -6.38 54.18
CA GLY A 431 -29.72 -7.57 54.64
C GLY A 431 -31.08 -7.68 53.90
N ILE A 432 -31.44 -8.91 53.47
CA ILE A 432 -32.81 -9.52 53.59
C ILE A 432 -33.93 -8.93 52.65
N GLU A 433 -34.83 -9.63 51.92
CA GLU A 433 -35.49 -10.95 52.02
C GLU A 433 -36.25 -11.35 50.71
N GLY A 434 -36.43 -12.67 50.50
CA GLY A 434 -37.64 -13.37 50.00
C GLY A 434 -38.04 -13.27 48.51
N ILE A 435 -38.35 -14.35 47.77
CA ILE A 435 -39.45 -15.31 48.03
C ILE A 435 -39.21 -16.66 47.29
N LYS A 436 -39.30 -17.74 48.08
CA LYS A 436 -39.84 -19.13 47.89
C LYS A 436 -39.93 -19.81 46.49
N GLU A 437 -39.19 -20.92 46.42
CA GLU A 437 -39.60 -22.32 46.12
C GLU A 437 -40.87 -22.61 45.30
N GLN A 438 -40.73 -23.44 44.27
CA GLN A 438 -41.37 -24.76 44.26
C GLN A 438 -40.64 -25.77 43.38
N ASP A 439 -40.43 -26.92 44.02
CA ASP A 439 -39.81 -28.17 43.61
C ASP A 439 -40.86 -29.07 42.97
N ASP A 440 -40.48 -29.95 42.03
CA ASP A 440 -41.15 -31.23 41.81
C ASP A 440 -40.38 -32.10 40.80
N GLY A 441 -39.97 -33.29 41.25
CA GLY A 441 -40.23 -34.49 40.47
C GLY A 441 -39.04 -35.29 39.92
N VAL A 442 -38.31 -35.92 40.83
CA VAL A 442 -37.29 -36.97 40.66
C VAL A 442 -37.83 -38.25 39.96
N LYS A 443 -36.97 -38.93 39.17
CA LYS A 443 -36.55 -40.36 39.25
C LYS A 443 -35.98 -40.87 37.91
N ASP A 444 -34.67 -41.16 37.81
CA ASP A 444 -33.97 -42.40 38.24
C ASP A 444 -34.43 -43.63 37.44
N THR A 445 -33.60 -44.51 36.87
CA THR A 445 -32.20 -44.93 37.10
C THR A 445 -31.87 -45.92 35.95
N ASP A 446 -30.65 -46.04 35.43
CA ASP A 446 -29.55 -46.96 35.84
C ASP A 446 -28.66 -47.07 34.58
N LYS A 447 -27.32 -47.21 34.54
CA LYS A 447 -26.33 -47.74 35.48
C LYS A 447 -24.91 -47.45 34.94
N ASN A 448 -24.05 -47.01 35.86
CA ASN A 448 -22.70 -47.51 36.16
C ASN A 448 -21.47 -47.36 35.22
N ASN A 449 -20.38 -46.97 35.91
CA ASN A 449 -18.93 -47.07 35.67
C ASN A 449 -18.28 -45.90 34.91
N GLU A 450 -17.26 -45.18 35.38
CA GLU A 450 -16.44 -45.18 36.62
C GLU A 450 -15.52 -43.91 36.56
N PRO A 451 -14.52 -43.67 37.44
CA PRO A 451 -14.32 -42.38 38.13
C PRO A 451 -13.28 -41.44 37.49
N GLY A 452 -13.20 -40.22 38.04
CA GLY A 452 -11.91 -39.52 38.19
C GLY A 452 -11.70 -38.35 37.24
N ASN A 453 -12.22 -37.20 37.65
CA ASN A 453 -11.87 -35.89 37.14
C ASN A 453 -10.55 -35.46 37.78
N GLU A 454 -9.47 -35.35 37.00
CA GLU A 454 -8.35 -34.46 37.28
C GLU A 454 -8.26 -33.49 36.10
N GLY A 455 -8.28 -32.20 36.43
CA GLY A 455 -8.58 -31.13 35.50
C GLY A 455 -7.53 -30.92 34.42
N GLU A 456 -8.02 -30.63 33.22
CA GLU A 456 -7.30 -29.84 32.24
C GLU A 456 -8.14 -28.59 31.95
N ASP A 457 -7.69 -27.47 32.51
CA ASP A 457 -7.95 -26.13 31.98
C ASP A 457 -7.46 -26.11 30.53
N THR A 458 -8.35 -26.45 29.60
CA THR A 458 -8.12 -26.22 28.18
C THR A 458 -8.36 -24.74 27.92
N GLU A 459 -7.29 -23.96 28.10
CA GLU A 459 -7.10 -22.71 27.36
C GLU A 459 -7.54 -22.96 25.91
N LYS A 460 -8.65 -22.33 25.50
CA LYS A 460 -9.03 -22.27 24.10
C LYS A 460 -7.90 -21.56 23.35
N ILE A 461 -6.97 -22.34 22.78
CA ILE A 461 -5.99 -21.86 21.82
C ILE A 461 -6.83 -21.22 20.69
N LYS A 462 -6.86 -19.89 20.65
CA LYS A 462 -7.38 -19.15 19.50
C LYS A 462 -6.49 -19.56 18.33
N GLU A 463 -7.05 -20.36 17.42
CA GLU A 463 -6.38 -20.80 16.21
C GLU A 463 -5.95 -19.57 15.41
N GLN A 464 -4.67 -19.22 15.49
CA GLN A 464 -4.14 -18.03 14.82
C GLN A 464 -4.34 -18.18 13.33
N ALA A 465 -5.05 -17.23 12.71
CA ALA A 465 -5.28 -17.26 11.29
C ALA A 465 -3.96 -17.32 10.51
N PRO A 466 -3.91 -18.02 9.36
CA PRO A 466 -2.67 -18.21 8.63
C PRO A 466 -2.07 -16.86 8.17
N PRO A 467 -0.73 -16.76 8.12
CA PRO A 467 -0.06 -15.54 7.70
C PRO A 467 -0.39 -15.19 6.25
N MET A 468 -0.45 -13.89 5.95
CA MET A 468 -0.65 -13.39 4.59
C MET A 468 0.59 -13.66 3.75
N LYS A 469 0.46 -14.55 2.77
CA LYS A 469 1.53 -14.88 1.82
C LYS A 469 1.39 -14.04 0.55
N GLY A 470 2.40 -13.24 0.26
CA GLY A 470 2.51 -12.47 -0.96
C GLY A 470 3.24 -13.22 -2.06
N LYS A 471 3.87 -12.45 -2.94
CA LYS A 471 4.71 -12.95 -4.04
C LYS A 471 5.80 -13.88 -3.53
N MET A 472 6.07 -14.92 -4.31
CA MET A 472 7.04 -15.98 -3.98
C MET A 472 6.84 -16.63 -2.60
N GLY A 473 5.64 -16.53 -2.02
CA GLY A 473 5.33 -17.08 -0.70
C GLY A 473 5.89 -16.30 0.49
N VAL A 474 6.45 -15.11 0.26
CA VAL A 474 6.94 -14.24 1.34
C VAL A 474 5.79 -13.86 2.26
N ILE A 475 6.00 -13.97 3.57
CA ILE A 475 5.03 -13.51 4.56
C ILE A 475 5.10 -11.98 4.60
N TYR A 476 3.98 -11.34 4.26
CA TYR A 476 3.82 -9.92 4.53
C TYR A 476 3.42 -9.78 5.98
N GLU A 477 4.27 -9.07 6.72
CA GLU A 477 4.10 -8.77 8.14
C GLU A 477 3.63 -7.33 8.33
N ARG A 478 3.25 -7.01 9.57
CA ARG A 478 3.00 -5.64 9.99
C ARG A 478 4.16 -4.73 9.59
N HIS A 479 3.83 -3.64 8.91
CA HIS A 479 4.81 -2.72 8.33
C HIS A 479 5.66 -3.34 7.20
N GLY A 480 5.15 -4.34 6.47
CA GLY A 480 5.78 -4.90 5.28
C GLY A 480 5.78 -3.96 4.05
N GLY A 481 4.89 -2.98 4.04
CA GLY A 481 4.74 -1.98 2.99
C GLY A 481 4.18 -0.66 3.50
N ILE A 482 4.28 0.39 2.68
CA ILE A 482 3.70 1.71 2.95
C ILE A 482 2.89 2.19 1.74
N ARG A 483 1.69 2.73 1.96
CA ARG A 483 0.86 3.37 0.94
C ARG A 483 0.93 4.88 1.05
N LEU A 484 0.94 5.51 -0.12
CA LEU A 484 0.76 6.95 -0.30
C LEU A 484 -0.44 7.12 -1.23
N VAL A 485 -1.60 7.50 -0.69
CA VAL A 485 -2.89 7.45 -1.39
C VAL A 485 -3.44 8.86 -1.57
N PRO A 486 -3.28 9.51 -2.75
CA PRO A 486 -3.87 10.82 -3.00
C PRO A 486 -5.38 10.71 -3.18
N HIS A 487 -6.15 11.48 -2.42
CA HIS A 487 -7.61 11.51 -2.51
C HIS A 487 -8.21 12.68 -1.73
N SER A 488 -9.54 12.83 -1.81
CA SER A 488 -10.28 13.90 -1.16
C SER A 488 -10.70 13.60 0.29
N CYS A 489 -10.69 12.35 0.73
CA CYS A 489 -11.14 11.94 2.08
C CYS A 489 -12.57 12.42 2.39
N ALA A 490 -13.55 11.66 1.90
CA ALA A 490 -14.97 12.03 1.94
C ALA A 490 -15.46 12.49 3.33
N ARG A 491 -15.06 11.78 4.38
CA ARG A 491 -15.44 12.06 5.77
C ARG A 491 -15.14 13.50 6.21
N ILE A 492 -14.01 14.09 5.79
CA ILE A 492 -13.67 15.48 6.15
C ILE A 492 -14.66 16.45 5.51
N TYR A 493 -14.95 16.26 4.23
CA TYR A 493 -15.86 17.13 3.50
C TYR A 493 -17.28 17.02 4.04
N MET A 494 -17.74 15.80 4.36
CA MET A 494 -19.05 15.55 4.95
C MET A 494 -19.17 16.17 6.35
N LYS A 495 -18.23 15.91 7.28
CA LYS A 495 -18.25 16.50 8.63
C LYS A 495 -18.19 18.03 8.64
N ARG A 496 -17.62 18.64 7.59
CA ARG A 496 -17.51 20.10 7.45
C ARG A 496 -18.64 20.72 6.63
N GLY A 497 -19.62 19.95 6.15
CA GLY A 497 -20.71 20.46 5.31
C GLY A 497 -20.24 20.97 3.95
N THR A 498 -19.15 20.41 3.41
CA THR A 498 -18.50 20.83 2.15
C THR A 498 -18.44 19.68 1.13
N GLN A 499 -19.32 18.70 1.28
CA GLN A 499 -19.42 17.51 0.43
C GLN A 499 -19.74 17.79 -1.03
N ASP A 500 -20.24 18.99 -1.37
CA ASP A 500 -20.50 19.41 -2.76
C ASP A 500 -19.26 19.27 -3.66
N ARG A 501 -18.05 19.28 -3.08
CA ARG A 501 -16.79 19.03 -3.80
C ARG A 501 -16.65 17.61 -4.33
N LEU A 502 -17.34 16.65 -3.73
CA LEU A 502 -17.33 15.24 -4.10
C LEU A 502 -18.47 14.88 -5.07
N ILE A 503 -19.42 15.81 -5.27
CA ILE A 503 -20.61 15.54 -6.09
C ILE A 503 -20.26 15.75 -7.56
N LEU A 504 -20.25 14.66 -8.32
CA LEU A 504 -20.26 14.68 -9.78
C LEU A 504 -21.69 14.88 -10.27
N LYS A 505 -21.91 15.89 -11.13
CA LYS A 505 -23.21 16.21 -11.71
C LYS A 505 -23.26 15.80 -13.19
N PRO A 506 -24.44 15.45 -13.74
CA PRO A 506 -24.61 15.18 -15.16
C PRO A 506 -24.10 16.35 -16.03
N GLY A 507 -23.46 16.04 -17.15
CA GLY A 507 -22.82 17.02 -18.03
C GLY A 507 -21.51 17.62 -17.50
N LYS A 508 -21.03 17.19 -16.32
CA LYS A 508 -19.68 17.45 -15.83
C LYS A 508 -18.83 16.19 -15.93
N GLN A 509 -17.52 16.39 -15.95
CA GLN A 509 -16.55 15.31 -15.92
C GLN A 509 -15.70 15.44 -14.66
N TYR A 510 -15.59 14.35 -13.91
CA TYR A 510 -14.59 14.20 -12.86
C TYR A 510 -13.23 13.94 -13.51
N THR A 511 -12.17 14.50 -12.96
CA THR A 511 -10.80 14.18 -13.37
C THR A 511 -9.90 14.18 -12.14
N SER A 512 -9.06 13.15 -12.02
CA SER A 512 -7.94 13.14 -11.07
C SER A 512 -6.68 12.61 -11.74
N THR A 513 -5.55 13.18 -11.37
CA THR A 513 -4.23 12.79 -11.87
C THR A 513 -3.30 12.48 -10.71
N THR A 514 -2.66 11.32 -10.78
CA THR A 514 -1.56 10.93 -9.90
C THR A 514 -0.39 10.48 -10.75
N ILE A 515 0.80 10.98 -10.43
CA ILE A 515 2.05 10.59 -11.08
C ILE A 515 2.96 9.99 -10.02
N PHE A 516 3.36 8.75 -10.23
CA PHE A 516 4.42 8.09 -9.49
C PHE A 516 5.71 8.20 -10.29
N LYS A 517 6.67 8.97 -9.79
CA LYS A 517 7.96 9.18 -10.44
C LYS A 517 9.06 8.43 -9.70
N PHE A 518 9.73 7.55 -10.40
CA PHE A 518 10.75 6.66 -9.84
C PHE A 518 12.14 7.14 -10.23
N GLY A 519 13.07 6.99 -9.30
CA GLY A 519 14.47 7.24 -9.61
C GLY A 519 15.40 6.61 -8.61
N VAL A 520 16.68 6.88 -8.83
CA VAL A 520 17.78 6.34 -8.05
C VAL A 520 18.65 7.52 -7.64
N VAL A 521 18.98 7.60 -6.35
CA VAL A 521 19.95 8.57 -5.86
C VAL A 521 21.31 8.15 -6.39
N ALA A 522 21.90 8.94 -7.28
CA ALA A 522 23.25 8.70 -7.74
C ALA A 522 24.21 8.80 -6.54
N GLU A 523 25.05 7.78 -6.34
CA GLU A 523 26.19 7.95 -5.46
C GLU A 523 27.05 9.07 -6.06
N LYS A 524 27.26 10.16 -5.31
CA LYS A 524 28.36 11.07 -5.60
C LYS A 524 29.62 10.20 -5.51
N LYS A 525 30.15 9.75 -6.64
CA LYS A 525 31.54 9.28 -6.67
C LYS A 525 32.37 10.44 -6.14
N PRO A 526 33.17 10.26 -5.07
CA PRO A 526 34.11 11.29 -4.69
C PRO A 526 34.95 11.61 -5.92
N ASN A 527 35.00 12.89 -6.27
CA ASN A 527 35.80 13.34 -7.40
C ASN A 527 37.26 13.16 -6.97
N LEU A 528 37.89 12.07 -7.40
CA LEU A 528 39.30 11.79 -7.11
C LEU A 528 40.24 12.92 -7.59
N ALA A 529 39.74 13.82 -8.44
CA ALA A 529 40.41 15.06 -8.85
C ALA A 529 40.55 16.13 -7.73
N GLU A 530 39.83 16.01 -6.60
CA GLU A 530 40.00 16.93 -5.45
C GLU A 530 40.96 16.40 -4.38
N ILE A 531 41.51 15.19 -4.55
CA ILE A 531 42.47 14.57 -3.60
C ILE A 531 43.93 14.75 -4.06
N ASP A 532 44.16 15.21 -5.29
CA ASP A 532 45.50 15.48 -5.84
C ASP A 532 45.93 16.96 -5.70
N GLY A 533 45.40 17.64 -4.68
CA GLY A 533 45.88 18.94 -4.22
C GLY A 533 47.19 18.75 -3.45
N GLY A 534 48.30 18.64 -4.19
CA GLY A 534 49.64 18.44 -3.67
C GLY A 534 49.98 19.33 -2.47
N LEU A 535 50.51 18.70 -1.43
CA LEU A 535 51.19 19.39 -0.34
C LEU A 535 52.35 20.23 -0.92
N PRO A 536 52.44 21.54 -0.62
CA PRO A 536 53.62 22.30 -0.97
C PRO A 536 54.77 21.81 -0.09
N ILE A 537 55.76 21.18 -0.72
CA ILE A 537 57.07 20.92 -0.10
C ILE A 537 57.69 22.30 0.17
N SER A 538 57.77 22.69 1.44
CA SER A 538 58.55 23.84 1.88
C SER A 538 59.95 23.38 2.31
N ASN A 539 60.95 23.84 1.54
CA ASN A 539 62.40 23.98 1.77
C ASN A 539 63.12 23.00 2.70
#